data_AF-A0A0F9TUH9-F1
#
_entry.id   AF-A0A0F9TUH9-F1
#
_cell.length_a   1.000
_cell.length_b   1.000
_cell.length_c   1.000
_cell.angle_alpha   90.00
_cell.angle_beta   90.00
_cell.angle_gamma   90.00
#
_symmetry.space_group_name_H-M   'P 1'
#
loop_
_entity.id
_entity.type
_entity.pdbx_description
1 polymer ?
#
loop_
_entity_poly.entity_id
_entity_poly.type
_entity_poly.pdbx_seq_one_letter_code
_entity_poly.pdbx_strand_id
1 'polypeptide(L)'
;MMQSVYTNAQDLTDYTWKNRVLILYKNKSNIEEISSAVKEVKQNNIEFKERDLLVFIYEDGEFLNTSNKTINLRSPNTLPKSHEGYILIGKDGSIKLKELYPINLEHLFNRIDSMPMRKSEMKLNN
;
A
#
# COMPACT_ATOMS: atom_id res chain seq x y z
N MET A 1 -4.80 -32.74 25.34
CA MET A 1 -3.75 -31.90 24.72
C MET A 1 -4.18 -31.61 23.30
N MET A 2 -4.72 -30.42 23.03
CA MET A 2 -5.11 -30.03 21.67
C MET A 2 -4.27 -28.81 21.32
N GLN A 3 -3.21 -29.04 20.55
CA GLN A 3 -2.37 -27.97 20.03
C GLN A 3 -3.10 -27.34 18.86
N SER A 4 -3.65 -26.13 19.08
CA SER A 4 -4.08 -25.28 17.97
C SER A 4 -2.85 -24.79 17.24
N VAL A 5 -2.70 -25.22 15.99
CA VAL A 5 -1.67 -24.76 15.07
C VAL A 5 -2.08 -23.35 14.63
N TYR A 6 -1.50 -22.34 15.27
CA TYR A 6 -1.65 -20.95 14.84
C TYR A 6 -0.83 -20.76 13.57
N THR A 7 -1.47 -20.97 12.41
CA THR A 7 -0.96 -20.48 11.14
C THR A 7 -1.01 -18.95 11.21
N ASN A 8 0.12 -18.33 11.53
CA ASN A 8 0.30 -16.88 11.54
C ASN A 8 0.23 -16.36 10.09
N ALA A 9 -0.97 -16.16 9.57
CA ALA A 9 -1.16 -15.27 8.43
C ALA A 9 -1.01 -13.84 8.95
N GLN A 10 -0.05 -13.08 8.41
CA GLN A 10 0.04 -11.64 8.70
C GLN A 10 -1.18 -10.97 8.11
N ASP A 11 -2.08 -10.51 8.98
CA ASP A 11 -3.29 -9.83 8.53
C ASP A 11 -2.89 -8.39 8.12
N LEU A 12 -3.50 -7.82 7.08
CA LEU A 12 -3.28 -6.40 6.76
C LEU A 12 -3.67 -5.52 7.95
N THR A 13 -4.55 -6.02 8.82
CA THR A 13 -4.86 -5.37 10.09
C THR A 13 -3.66 -5.24 11.02
N ASP A 14 -2.64 -6.10 10.91
CA ASP A 14 -1.39 -5.96 11.71
C ASP A 14 -0.54 -4.77 11.25
N TYR A 15 -0.74 -4.32 10.01
CA TYR A 15 -0.17 -3.09 9.46
C TYR A 15 -1.10 -1.89 9.62
N THR A 16 -2.41 -2.09 9.76
CA THR A 16 -3.31 -1.00 10.15
C THR A 16 -2.85 -0.43 11.48
N TRP A 17 -3.00 0.87 11.64
CA TRP A 17 -2.48 1.72 12.72
C TRP A 17 -0.98 2.06 12.65
N LYS A 18 -0.15 1.27 11.97
CA LYS A 18 1.31 1.52 11.87
C LYS A 18 1.72 2.11 10.52
N ASN A 19 1.21 1.58 9.42
CA ASN A 19 1.64 1.95 8.08
C ASN A 19 0.47 2.33 7.18
N ARG A 20 0.73 3.23 6.24
CA ARG A 20 -0.13 3.49 5.08
C ARG A 20 0.24 2.47 4.02
N VAL A 21 -0.73 1.99 3.26
CA VAL A 21 -0.50 0.92 2.26
C VAL A 21 -0.89 1.42 0.89
N LEU A 22 0.05 1.39 -0.05
CA LEU A 22 -0.16 1.65 -1.47
C LEU A 22 -0.25 0.31 -2.20
N ILE A 23 -1.39 0.07 -2.84
CA ILE A 23 -1.64 -1.15 -3.63
C ILE A 23 -1.61 -0.77 -5.11
N LEU A 24 -0.68 -1.37 -5.84
CA LEU A 24 -0.50 -1.24 -7.28
C LEU A 24 -1.21 -2.41 -7.98
N TYR A 25 -2.24 -2.17 -8.79
CA TYR A 25 -2.96 -3.25 -9.46
C TYR A 25 -2.27 -3.64 -10.76
N LYS A 26 -1.88 -4.91 -10.83
CA LYS A 26 -1.22 -5.51 -11.97
C LYS A 26 -2.19 -6.24 -12.87
N ASN A 27 -2.21 -5.77 -14.11
CA ASN A 27 -2.93 -6.34 -15.24
C ASN A 27 -1.93 -6.54 -16.39
N LYS A 28 -2.31 -7.35 -17.38
CA LYS A 28 -1.47 -7.61 -18.56
C LYS A 28 -1.21 -6.36 -19.41
N SER A 29 -2.07 -5.34 -19.29
CA SER A 29 -2.00 -4.10 -20.05
C SER A 29 -1.17 -3.00 -19.41
N ASN A 30 -0.81 -3.09 -18.11
CA ASN A 30 -0.20 -1.99 -17.36
C ASN A 30 1.19 -2.35 -16.75
N ILE A 31 1.91 -3.25 -17.41
CA ILE A 31 3.20 -3.79 -16.93
C ILE A 31 4.27 -2.68 -16.90
N GLU A 32 4.29 -1.79 -17.89
CA GLU A 32 5.28 -0.71 -17.99
C GLU A 32 5.06 0.35 -16.91
N GLU A 33 3.80 0.67 -16.61
CA GLU A 33 3.38 1.61 -15.59
C GLU A 33 3.74 1.10 -14.19
N ILE A 34 3.58 -0.21 -13.94
CA ILE A 34 4.00 -0.80 -12.66
C ILE A 34 5.51 -0.81 -12.52
N SER A 35 6.23 -1.18 -13.57
CA SER A 35 7.70 -1.12 -13.55
C SER A 35 8.19 0.28 -13.22
N SER A 36 7.56 1.30 -13.82
CA SER A 36 7.83 2.72 -13.56
C SER A 36 7.49 3.10 -12.12
N ALA A 37 6.31 2.71 -11.62
CA ALA A 37 5.90 2.98 -10.24
C ALA A 37 6.85 2.33 -9.22
N VAL A 38 7.28 1.08 -9.44
CA VAL A 38 8.24 0.40 -8.56
C VAL A 38 9.60 1.10 -8.60
N LYS A 39 10.03 1.61 -9.76
CA LYS A 39 11.26 2.39 -9.90
C LYS A 39 11.16 3.70 -9.12
N GLU A 40 10.06 4.42 -9.25
CA GLU A 40 9.80 5.67 -8.52
C GLU A 40 9.80 5.46 -7.00
N VAL A 41 9.17 4.39 -6.51
CA VAL A 41 9.20 3.99 -5.09
C VAL A 41 10.63 3.75 -4.62
N LYS A 42 11.45 3.04 -5.41
CA LYS A 42 12.85 2.76 -5.06
C LYS A 42 13.70 4.03 -5.04
N GLN A 43 13.45 4.96 -5.96
CA GLN A 43 14.15 6.23 -6.03
C GLN A 43 13.79 7.16 -4.85
N ASN A 44 12.54 7.14 -4.40
CA ASN A 44 12.02 8.01 -3.33
C ASN A 44 11.80 7.24 -2.01
N ASN A 45 12.66 6.26 -1.72
CA ASN A 45 12.48 5.37 -0.56
C ASN A 45 12.50 6.13 0.78
N ILE A 46 13.19 7.26 0.86
CA ILE A 46 13.25 8.08 2.08
C ILE A 46 11.88 8.70 2.34
N GLU A 47 11.28 9.31 1.32
CA GLU A 47 9.98 9.99 1.37
C GLU A 47 8.84 9.02 1.69
N PHE A 48 8.93 7.78 1.18
CA PHE A 48 8.00 6.70 1.52
C PHE A 48 8.15 6.27 2.99
N LYS A 49 9.39 6.11 3.49
CA LYS A 49 9.66 5.74 4.88
C LYS A 49 9.18 6.80 5.87
N GLU A 50 9.44 8.08 5.60
CA GLU A 50 8.98 9.19 6.45
C GLU A 50 7.46 9.26 6.59
N ARG A 51 6.74 8.70 5.62
CA ARG A 51 5.27 8.65 5.59
C ARG A 51 4.73 7.27 5.97
N ASP A 52 5.57 6.38 6.51
CA ASP A 52 5.23 4.99 6.84
C ASP A 52 4.48 4.29 5.71
N LEU A 53 4.91 4.48 4.46
CA LEU A 53 4.20 4.02 3.27
C LEU A 53 4.78 2.69 2.78
N LEU A 54 3.98 1.62 2.85
CA LEU A 54 4.30 0.30 2.31
C LEU A 54 3.69 0.13 0.93
N VAL A 55 4.40 -0.56 0.03
CA VAL A 55 3.95 -0.78 -1.34
C VAL A 55 3.79 -2.27 -1.62
N PHE A 56 2.62 -2.64 -2.12
CA PHE A 56 2.30 -3.99 -2.56
C PHE A 56 1.74 -3.95 -3.98
N ILE A 57 1.97 -5.02 -4.72
CA ILE A 57 1.41 -5.25 -6.05
C ILE A 57 0.29 -6.27 -5.89
N TYR A 58 -0.87 -6.00 -6.45
CA TYR A 58 -2.01 -6.92 -6.45
C TYR A 58 -2.17 -7.52 -7.84
N GLU A 59 -2.04 -8.84 -7.95
CA GLU A 59 -2.14 -9.59 -9.20
C GLU A 59 -3.05 -10.80 -8.98
N ASP A 60 -4.17 -10.86 -9.70
CA ASP A 60 -5.09 -12.01 -9.76
C ASP A 60 -5.48 -12.62 -8.39
N GLY A 61 -5.78 -11.77 -7.40
CA GLY A 61 -6.18 -12.23 -6.06
C GLY A 61 -5.04 -12.37 -5.07
N GLU A 62 -3.79 -12.29 -5.52
CA GLU A 62 -2.61 -12.38 -4.67
C GLU A 62 -1.94 -11.01 -4.47
N PHE A 63 -1.32 -10.84 -3.31
CA PHE A 63 -0.43 -9.73 -3.06
C PHE A 63 1.02 -10.16 -3.25
N LEU A 64 1.79 -9.33 -3.93
CA LEU A 64 3.21 -9.45 -4.15
C LEU A 64 3.90 -8.24 -3.50
N ASN A 65 5.11 -8.42 -3.01
CA ASN A 65 5.95 -7.28 -2.63
C ASN A 65 6.62 -6.65 -3.87
N THR A 66 7.34 -5.55 -3.67
CA THR A 66 8.14 -4.87 -4.74
C THR A 66 9.31 -5.70 -5.30
N SER A 67 9.53 -6.91 -4.77
CA SER A 67 10.49 -7.91 -5.25
C SER A 67 9.80 -9.12 -5.91
N ASN A 68 8.51 -9.00 -6.25
CA ASN A 68 7.67 -10.02 -6.88
C ASN A 68 7.53 -11.32 -6.06
N LYS A 69 7.70 -11.25 -4.73
CA LYS A 69 7.45 -12.37 -3.84
C LYS A 69 6.02 -12.32 -3.33
N THR A 70 5.28 -13.41 -3.48
CA THR A 70 3.94 -13.56 -2.92
C THR A 70 3.99 -13.41 -1.41
N ILE A 71 3.09 -12.57 -0.90
CA ILE A 71 2.87 -12.33 0.51
C ILE A 71 1.45 -12.76 0.84
N ASN A 72 1.30 -13.51 1.92
CA ASN A 72 -0.01 -13.87 2.42
C ASN A 72 -0.53 -12.68 3.22
N LEU A 73 -1.26 -11.81 2.52
CA LEU A 73 -1.78 -10.57 3.06
C LEU A 73 -3.29 -10.59 2.86
N ARG A 74 -4.05 -10.52 3.95
CA ARG A 74 -5.51 -10.61 3.90
C ARG A 74 -6.08 -9.32 3.32
N SER A 75 -6.67 -9.34 2.12
CA SER A 75 -7.24 -8.12 1.54
C SER A 75 -8.28 -7.50 2.48
N PRO A 76 -8.30 -6.17 2.67
CA PRO A 76 -9.39 -5.54 3.38
C PRO A 76 -10.65 -5.74 2.53
N ASN A 77 -11.78 -6.06 3.15
CA ASN A 77 -13.05 -6.27 2.42
C ASN A 77 -13.46 -5.07 1.56
N THR A 78 -12.92 -3.87 1.84
CA THR A 78 -13.17 -2.64 1.09
C THR A 78 -12.41 -2.56 -0.23
N LEU A 79 -11.48 -3.47 -0.49
CA LEU A 79 -10.63 -3.44 -1.67
C LEU A 79 -11.36 -4.02 -2.89
N PRO A 80 -11.42 -3.30 -4.03
CA PRO A 80 -12.04 -3.82 -5.24
C PRO A 80 -11.25 -5.03 -5.78
N LYS A 81 -11.96 -6.04 -6.28
CA LYS A 81 -11.36 -7.25 -6.87
C LYS A 81 -10.54 -6.98 -8.13
N SER A 82 -10.83 -5.88 -8.81
CA SER A 82 -10.11 -5.45 -10.02
C SER A 82 -10.12 -3.92 -10.08
N HIS A 83 -8.99 -3.36 -10.50
CA HIS A 83 -8.78 -1.94 -10.73
C HIS A 83 -7.61 -1.80 -11.72
N GLU A 84 -7.58 -0.71 -12.48
CA GLU A 84 -6.56 -0.48 -13.53
C GLU A 84 -5.44 0.46 -13.09
N GLY A 85 -5.40 0.82 -11.80
CA GLY A 85 -4.43 1.78 -11.26
C GLY A 85 -3.95 1.43 -9.87
N TYR A 86 -3.92 2.43 -8.99
CA TYR A 86 -3.44 2.27 -7.63
C TYR A 86 -4.44 2.75 -6.59
N ILE A 87 -4.31 2.20 -5.39
CA ILE A 87 -5.13 2.54 -4.23
C ILE A 87 -4.23 2.84 -3.05
N LEU A 88 -4.45 3.99 -2.42
CA LEU A 88 -3.86 4.31 -1.12
C LEU A 88 -4.85 3.96 -0.02
N ILE A 89 -4.39 3.19 0.95
CA ILE A 89 -5.08 2.86 2.18
C ILE A 89 -4.39 3.60 3.33
N GLY A 90 -5.19 4.28 4.15
CA GLY A 90 -4.72 4.98 5.33
C GLY A 90 -4.35 4.02 6.47
N LYS A 91 -3.72 4.57 7.52
CA LYS A 91 -3.47 3.82 8.76
C LYS A 91 -4.77 3.35 9.43
N ASP A 92 -5.89 4.00 9.13
CA ASP A 92 -7.23 3.61 9.59
C ASP A 92 -7.87 2.46 8.78
N GLY A 93 -7.16 1.91 7.79
CA GLY A 93 -7.66 0.83 6.94
C GLY A 93 -8.66 1.29 5.87
N SER A 94 -8.99 2.58 5.80
CA SER A 94 -9.91 3.12 4.79
C SER A 94 -9.18 3.49 3.49
N ILE A 95 -9.88 3.40 2.37
CA ILE A 95 -9.36 3.87 1.07
C ILE A 95 -9.31 5.40 1.10
N LYS A 96 -8.11 5.95 0.92
CA LYS A 96 -7.83 7.39 0.90
C LYS A 96 -7.70 7.94 -0.50
N LEU A 97 -7.26 7.12 -1.45
CA LEU A 97 -7.08 7.49 -2.85
C LEU A 97 -7.32 6.27 -3.73
N LYS A 98 -7.94 6.46 -4.89
CA LYS A 98 -8.11 5.45 -5.93
C LYS A 98 -7.96 6.16 -7.27
N GLU A 99 -6.88 5.88 -7.97
CA GLU A 99 -6.53 6.58 -9.22
C GLU A 99 -6.02 5.60 -10.26
N LEU A 100 -5.95 6.05 -11.51
CA LEU A 100 -5.37 5.32 -12.64
C LEU A 100 -3.88 5.61 -12.74
N TYR A 101 -3.14 4.76 -13.46
CA TYR A 101 -1.76 5.05 -13.83
C TYR A 101 -1.66 6.21 -14.83
N PRO A 102 -0.50 6.88 -14.95
CA PRO A 102 0.74 6.69 -14.18
C PRO A 102 0.63 7.20 -12.74
N ILE A 103 1.51 6.73 -11.86
CA ILE A 103 1.53 7.22 -10.48
C ILE A 103 2.06 8.65 -10.44
N ASN A 104 1.38 9.53 -9.70
CA ASN A 104 1.87 10.89 -9.43
C ASN A 104 2.29 10.97 -7.96
N LEU A 105 3.60 10.88 -7.70
CA LEU A 105 4.14 10.91 -6.34
C LEU A 105 3.84 12.22 -5.61
N GLU A 106 3.89 13.36 -6.31
CA GLU A 106 3.57 14.65 -5.71
C GLU A 106 2.12 14.68 -5.23
N HIS A 107 1.19 14.25 -6.07
CA HIS A 107 -0.23 14.14 -5.71
C HIS A 107 -0.44 13.17 -4.54
N LEU A 108 0.23 12.01 -4.58
CA LEU A 108 0.17 11.00 -3.53
C LEU A 108 0.66 11.54 -2.18
N PHE A 109 1.82 12.21 -2.16
CA PHE A 109 2.39 12.76 -0.94
C PHE A 109 1.58 13.93 -0.41
N ASN A 110 1.13 14.84 -1.28
CA ASN A 110 0.24 15.94 -0.89
C ASN A 110 -1.06 15.40 -0.28
N ARG A 111 -1.63 14.35 -0.87
CA ARG A 111 -2.80 13.66 -0.29
C ARG A 111 -2.47 13.11 1.10
N ILE A 112 -1.31 12.48 1.28
CA ILE A 112 -0.89 11.94 2.58
C ILE A 112 -0.69 13.03 3.62
N ASP A 113 0.03 14.10 3.28
CA ASP A 113 0.36 15.21 4.17
C ASP A 113 -0.87 16.05 4.54
N SER A 114 -1.92 16.02 3.72
CA SER A 114 -3.22 16.60 4.06
C SER A 114 -3.98 15.85 5.16
N MET A 115 -3.65 14.57 5.42
CA MET A 115 -4.43 13.71 6.31
C MET A 115 -4.25 14.08 7.80
N PRO A 116 -5.32 14.03 8.63
CA PRO A 116 -5.25 14.43 10.03
C PRO A 116 -4.18 13.68 10.84
N MET A 117 -4.06 12.37 10.68
CA MET A 117 -3.03 11.58 11.37
C MET A 117 -1.62 12.02 11.00
N ARG A 118 -1.38 12.32 9.71
CA ARG A 118 -0.08 12.80 9.23
C ARG A 118 0.26 14.16 9.83
N LYS A 119 -0.71 15.06 9.89
CA LYS A 119 -0.55 16.36 10.56
C LYS A 119 -0.23 16.22 12.05
N SER A 120 -0.84 15.25 12.74
CA SER A 120 -0.52 14.96 14.15
C SER A 120 0.88 14.40 14.32
N GLU A 121 1.34 13.50 13.45
CA GLU A 121 2.72 12.97 13.43
C GLU A 121 3.74 14.11 13.27
N MET A 122 3.49 15.03 12.33
CA MET A 122 4.36 16.19 12.10
C MET A 122 4.40 17.14 13.30
N LYS A 123 3.30 17.26 14.07
CA LYS A 123 3.24 18.08 15.28
C LYS A 123 3.93 17.44 16.48
N LEU A 124 3.95 16.11 16.57
CA LEU A 124 4.60 15.37 17.66
C LEU A 124 6.12 15.31 17.51
N ASN A 125 6.63 15.48 16.28
CA ASN A 125 8.06 15.45 15.97
C ASN A 125 8.71 16.86 15.94
N ASN A 126 7.98 17.90 16.31
CA ASN A 126 8.47 19.29 16.50
C ASN A 126 8.56 19.63 17.98
#